data_AF-A0A8T1WVW4-F1
#
_entry.id   AF-A0A8T1WVW4-F1
#
_cell.length_a   1.000
_cell.length_b   1.000
_cell.length_c   1.000
_cell.angle_alpha   90.00
_cell.angle_beta   90.00
_cell.angle_gamma   90.00
#
_symmetry.space_group_name_H-M   'P 1'
#
loop_
_entity.id
_entity.type
_entity.pdbx_description
1 polymer ?
#
loop_
_entity_poly.entity_id
_entity_poly.type
_entity_poly.pdbx_seq_one_letter_code
_entity_poly.pdbx_strand_id
1 'polypeptide(L)'
;MASLYASVAPQFTRELLSPGLRVGYTDEGGVWQFLAASLCQRLPLRAIEWRNLVGVTKRIEQLPLHFVERSSSVHEDLPLACLYLVKCEDLDSYKTVVRGPLVSWVDAMSAAKVEWLVLYVPLGTRPKAAGNAPNPVYRKIFERLRADFAHRKGAIMASTGGLALQERVCKIDTLEGASVVGQQQQHESQWTELLLRLKHCIMDAFQIKCFQYEEQLRVLDARRNAPGWDFGAFFLAKERLALMYQQMYLQDDAIRHLDELDAIFINLNKTEKEGFCGKSKNSFTSDDRIFTVSPLALNLYETQLLIASNRASARLISLYCFCRQIRTLYLMGSFPQLLQRATAFIATFLVELEEMTAENVLEWHQPFMWAVGACLEVTASDSRRRNVTCTWRSAIPRAALAQSVHQGEQVKKQC
;
A
#
# COMPACT_ATOMS: atom_id res chain seq x y z
N MET A 1 -26.36 23.07 17.72
CA MET A 1 -24.94 23.47 17.87
C MET A 1 -24.08 22.28 17.48
N ALA A 2 -23.46 22.30 16.29
CA ALA A 2 -22.49 21.27 15.92
C ALA A 2 -21.24 21.46 16.79
N SER A 3 -20.86 20.43 17.53
CA SER A 3 -19.64 20.45 18.36
C SER A 3 -18.44 20.82 17.49
N LEU A 4 -17.71 21.86 17.86
CA LEU A 4 -16.49 22.31 17.17
C LEU A 4 -15.45 21.19 17.04
N TYR A 5 -15.48 20.20 17.92
CA TYR A 5 -14.63 19.00 17.88
C TYR A 5 -15.08 17.93 16.87
N ALA A 6 -16.29 18.00 16.31
CA ALA A 6 -16.77 17.04 15.30
C ALA A 6 -16.18 17.30 13.89
N SER A 7 -15.50 18.43 13.68
CA SER A 7 -14.97 18.83 12.37
C SER A 7 -13.52 18.40 12.13
N VAL A 8 -12.74 18.13 13.18
CA VAL A 8 -11.33 17.74 13.08
C VAL A 8 -11.25 16.21 12.99
N ALA A 9 -10.82 15.67 11.84
CA ALA A 9 -10.52 14.24 11.74
C ALA A 9 -9.49 13.85 12.81
N PRO A 10 -9.70 12.76 13.58
CA PRO A 10 -8.71 12.23 14.51
C PRO A 10 -7.35 12.19 13.84
N GLN A 11 -6.30 12.69 14.50
CA GLN A 11 -4.98 12.77 13.88
C GLN A 11 -4.43 11.39 13.55
N PHE A 12 -4.73 10.37 14.37
CA PHE A 12 -4.38 9.00 14.01
C PHE A 12 -5.08 8.51 12.73
N THR A 13 -6.19 9.15 12.33
CA THR A 13 -6.87 8.86 11.05
C THR A 13 -6.41 9.71 9.87
N ARG A 14 -5.59 10.75 10.12
CA ARG A 14 -4.94 11.50 9.03
C ARG A 14 -3.96 10.55 8.32
N GLU A 15 -3.94 10.64 6.98
CA GLU A 15 -3.23 9.70 6.08
C GLU A 15 -3.82 8.28 6.00
N LEU A 16 -4.84 7.92 6.81
CA LEU A 16 -5.63 6.69 6.60
C LEU A 16 -6.63 6.80 5.45
N LEU A 17 -6.86 8.02 4.93
CA LEU A 17 -7.61 8.28 3.70
C LEU A 17 -6.76 7.86 2.50
N SER A 18 -6.65 6.53 2.37
CA SER A 18 -6.02 5.70 1.34
C SER A 18 -4.52 5.88 1.07
N PRO A 19 -3.71 4.88 1.44
CA PRO A 19 -2.59 4.45 0.63
C PRO A 19 -2.97 3.06 0.10
N GLY A 20 -3.84 3.00 -0.91
CA GLY A 20 -3.82 1.81 -1.76
C GLY A 20 -2.39 1.52 -2.20
N LEU A 21 -2.09 0.27 -2.54
CA LEU A 21 -0.73 -0.10 -2.88
C LEU A 21 -0.23 0.77 -4.04
N ARG A 22 0.89 1.48 -3.81
CA ARG A 22 1.51 2.31 -4.86
C ARG A 22 2.16 1.41 -5.90
N VAL A 23 1.88 1.69 -7.17
CA VAL A 23 2.52 1.07 -8.33
C VAL A 23 3.17 2.19 -9.13
N GLY A 24 4.49 2.11 -9.31
CA GLY A 24 5.20 3.09 -10.13
C GLY A 24 4.87 2.87 -11.60
N TYR A 25 4.81 3.93 -12.40
CA TYR A 25 4.80 3.77 -13.86
C TYR A 25 5.76 4.71 -14.55
N THR A 26 6.31 4.29 -15.67
CA THR A 26 7.18 5.09 -16.55
C THR A 26 6.54 5.14 -17.92
N ASP A 27 6.27 6.35 -18.42
CA ASP A 27 5.63 6.58 -19.71
C ASP A 27 6.38 7.64 -20.52
N GLU A 28 7.38 7.21 -21.29
CA GLU A 28 8.08 8.09 -22.22
C GLU A 28 7.25 8.40 -23.48
N GLY A 29 6.21 7.59 -23.74
CA GLY A 29 5.40 7.66 -24.95
C GLY A 29 4.17 8.56 -24.86
N GLY A 30 3.80 8.99 -23.65
CA GLY A 30 2.60 9.77 -23.37
C GLY A 30 1.30 8.99 -23.61
N VAL A 31 1.30 7.68 -23.36
CA VAL A 31 0.15 6.79 -23.58
C VAL A 31 -0.70 6.53 -22.33
N TRP A 32 -0.22 6.90 -21.14
CA TRP A 32 -0.92 6.71 -19.87
C TRP A 32 -2.32 7.33 -19.86
N GLN A 33 -2.47 8.51 -20.46
CA GLN A 33 -3.74 9.22 -20.58
C GLN A 33 -4.85 8.41 -21.27
N PHE A 34 -4.49 7.49 -22.19
CA PHE A 34 -5.45 6.64 -22.90
C PHE A 34 -5.86 5.41 -22.09
N LEU A 35 -5.07 5.04 -21.07
CA LEU A 35 -5.28 3.83 -20.27
C LEU A 35 -5.86 4.12 -18.89
N ALA A 36 -5.53 5.27 -18.31
CA ALA A 36 -5.81 5.60 -16.92
C ALA A 36 -7.30 5.45 -16.57
N ALA A 37 -8.21 6.00 -17.39
CA ALA A 37 -9.64 5.91 -17.13
C ALA A 37 -10.15 4.46 -17.14
N SER A 38 -9.79 3.69 -18.17
CA SER A 38 -10.21 2.29 -18.33
C SER A 38 -9.64 1.38 -17.24
N LEU A 39 -8.40 1.63 -16.82
CA LEU A 39 -7.77 0.93 -15.72
C LEU A 39 -8.44 1.26 -14.39
N CYS A 40 -8.70 2.55 -14.10
CA CYS A 40 -9.39 2.97 -12.88
C CYS A 40 -10.78 2.35 -12.73
N GLN A 41 -11.53 2.20 -13.82
CA GLN A 41 -12.85 1.53 -13.81
C GLN A 41 -12.77 0.04 -13.40
N ARG A 42 -11.60 -0.59 -13.58
CA ARG A 42 -11.37 -2.01 -13.29
C ARG A 42 -10.75 -2.26 -11.92
N LEU A 43 -10.45 -1.20 -11.17
CA LEU A 43 -9.94 -1.28 -9.80
C LEU A 43 -11.09 -1.19 -8.77
N PRO A 44 -10.90 -1.66 -7.52
CA PRO A 44 -9.71 -2.35 -6.99
C PRO A 44 -9.53 -3.75 -7.59
N LEU A 45 -8.32 -4.30 -7.52
CA LEU A 45 -8.11 -5.72 -7.82
C LEU A 45 -8.90 -6.55 -6.80
N ARG A 46 -9.55 -7.63 -7.24
CA ARG A 46 -10.42 -8.44 -6.37
C ARG A 46 -10.06 -9.91 -6.38
N ALA A 47 -10.44 -10.62 -5.33
CA ALA A 47 -10.28 -12.07 -5.20
C ALA A 47 -8.86 -12.51 -5.57
N ILE A 48 -7.87 -11.93 -4.87
CA ILE A 48 -6.48 -12.38 -4.99
C ILE A 48 -6.29 -13.48 -3.96
N GLU A 49 -5.93 -14.67 -4.42
CA GLU A 49 -5.53 -15.77 -3.55
C GLU A 49 -4.01 -15.79 -3.48
N TRP A 50 -3.50 -15.86 -2.25
CA TRP A 50 -2.08 -15.86 -1.98
C TRP A 50 -1.76 -16.96 -0.98
N ARG A 51 -0.79 -17.81 -1.31
CA ARG A 51 -0.28 -18.81 -0.38
C ARG A 51 0.93 -18.25 0.32
N ASN A 52 0.86 -18.11 1.65
CA ASN A 52 1.96 -17.60 2.44
C ASN A 52 3.13 -18.61 2.51
N LEU A 53 4.26 -18.19 3.10
CA LEU A 53 5.47 -19.00 3.21
C LEU A 53 5.28 -20.27 4.05
N VAL A 54 4.28 -20.30 4.94
CA VAL A 54 3.91 -21.47 5.77
C VAL A 54 2.94 -22.39 5.03
N GLY A 55 2.53 -22.04 3.80
CA GLY A 55 1.66 -22.84 2.97
C GLY A 55 0.16 -22.63 3.21
N VAL A 56 -0.23 -21.63 4.01
CA VAL A 56 -1.64 -21.26 4.25
C VAL A 56 -2.11 -20.30 3.16
N THR A 57 -3.25 -20.61 2.55
CA THR A 57 -3.89 -19.73 1.57
C THR A 57 -4.66 -18.62 2.27
N LYS A 58 -4.35 -17.38 1.91
CA LYS A 58 -5.01 -16.14 2.30
C LYS A 58 -5.75 -15.58 1.10
N ARG A 59 -6.84 -14.87 1.35
CA ARG A 59 -7.66 -14.23 0.33
C ARG A 59 -7.74 -12.74 0.59
N ILE A 60 -7.38 -11.95 -0.41
CA ILE A 60 -7.51 -10.49 -0.41
C ILE A 60 -8.74 -10.16 -1.25
N GLU A 61 -9.81 -9.72 -0.59
CA GLU A 61 -11.08 -9.42 -1.27
C GLU A 61 -10.97 -8.22 -2.21
N GLN A 62 -10.28 -7.17 -1.77
CA GLN A 62 -10.08 -5.94 -2.51
C GLN A 62 -8.69 -5.36 -2.22
N LEU A 63 -7.96 -5.03 -3.28
CA LEU A 63 -6.67 -4.36 -3.24
C LEU A 63 -6.74 -3.11 -4.14
N PRO A 64 -7.03 -1.93 -3.57
CA PRO A 64 -6.92 -0.66 -4.28
C PRO A 64 -5.48 -0.37 -4.66
N LEU A 65 -5.27 0.11 -5.87
CA LEU A 65 -3.96 0.50 -6.39
C LEU A 65 -3.95 2.00 -6.70
N HIS A 66 -2.80 2.64 -6.47
CA HIS A 66 -2.54 4.01 -6.91
C HIS A 66 -1.30 4.04 -7.78
N PHE A 67 -1.44 4.59 -8.98
CA PHE A 67 -0.36 4.69 -9.95
C PHE A 67 0.34 6.03 -9.80
N VAL A 68 1.66 6.00 -9.65
CA VAL A 68 2.49 7.19 -9.48
C VAL A 68 3.52 7.22 -10.60
N GLU A 69 3.60 8.35 -11.31
CA GLU A 69 4.57 8.53 -12.39
C GLU A 69 5.97 8.64 -11.82
N ARG A 70 6.89 7.82 -12.31
CA ARG A 70 8.30 7.90 -11.96
C ARG A 70 8.94 9.02 -12.78
N SER A 71 8.89 10.25 -12.27
CA SER A 71 9.81 11.27 -12.72
C SER A 71 11.25 10.87 -12.36
N SER A 72 12.25 11.30 -13.12
CA SER A 72 13.66 10.93 -12.98
C SER A 72 14.33 11.42 -11.68
N SER A 73 13.58 11.89 -10.68
CA SER A 73 14.11 12.36 -9.40
C SER A 73 14.63 11.19 -8.56
N VAL A 74 15.84 11.36 -8.03
CA VAL A 74 16.71 10.29 -7.50
C VAL A 74 16.35 9.88 -6.06
N HIS A 75 15.33 10.49 -5.44
CA HIS A 75 15.11 10.43 -3.99
C HIS A 75 13.76 9.89 -3.51
N GLU A 76 12.93 9.28 -4.36
CA GLU A 76 11.69 8.63 -3.91
C GLU A 76 11.88 7.13 -3.62
N ASP A 77 11.32 6.67 -2.50
CA ASP A 77 11.23 5.24 -2.16
C ASP A 77 10.51 4.48 -3.28
N LEU A 78 11.20 3.50 -3.84
CA LEU A 78 10.71 2.68 -4.94
C LEU A 78 9.45 1.90 -4.55
N PRO A 79 8.35 1.99 -5.33
CA PRO A 79 7.16 1.15 -5.14
C PRO A 79 7.47 -0.35 -5.25
N LEU A 80 6.58 -1.19 -4.70
CA LEU A 80 6.74 -2.66 -4.75
C LEU A 80 6.80 -3.21 -6.18
N ALA A 81 5.99 -2.64 -7.06
CA ALA A 81 5.88 -3.04 -8.44
C ALA A 81 5.89 -1.79 -9.34
N CYS A 82 6.51 -1.92 -10.52
CA CYS A 82 6.57 -0.86 -11.52
C CYS A 82 6.06 -1.31 -12.90
N LEU A 83 5.46 -0.40 -13.65
CA LEU A 83 4.94 -0.60 -15.00
C LEU A 83 5.71 0.28 -15.99
N TYR A 84 6.27 -0.31 -17.05
CA TYR A 84 6.81 0.47 -18.17
C TYR A 84 5.85 0.47 -19.34
N LEU A 85 5.43 1.65 -19.78
CA LEU A 85 4.55 1.81 -20.93
C LEU A 85 5.38 1.98 -22.19
N VAL A 86 5.18 1.08 -23.15
CA VAL A 86 5.88 1.08 -24.43
C VAL A 86 4.93 1.53 -25.52
N LYS A 87 5.19 2.70 -26.08
CA LYS A 87 4.61 3.17 -27.34
C LYS A 87 5.59 2.90 -28.46
N CYS A 88 5.19 2.12 -29.45
CA CYS A 88 6.02 1.89 -30.64
C CYS A 88 5.17 1.50 -31.84
N GLU A 89 5.36 2.18 -32.97
CA GLU A 89 4.56 1.96 -34.16
C GLU A 89 5.31 1.17 -35.24
N ASP A 90 6.63 1.03 -35.11
CA ASP A 90 7.47 0.37 -36.11
C ASP A 90 8.69 -0.36 -35.52
N LEU A 91 9.19 -1.34 -36.26
CA LEU A 91 10.22 -2.25 -35.76
C LEU A 91 11.61 -1.59 -35.71
N ASP A 92 11.87 -0.59 -36.55
CA ASP A 92 13.16 0.08 -36.60
C ASP A 92 13.30 1.04 -35.42
N SER A 93 12.27 1.85 -35.13
CA SER A 93 12.15 2.68 -33.93
C SER A 93 12.20 1.83 -32.65
N TYR A 94 11.61 0.63 -32.66
CA TYR A 94 11.76 -0.28 -31.51
C TYR A 94 13.24 -0.58 -31.25
N LYS A 95 14.00 -0.96 -32.28
CA LYS A 95 15.40 -1.35 -32.15
C LYS A 95 16.32 -0.17 -31.81
N THR A 96 16.08 0.99 -32.40
CA THR A 96 16.99 2.13 -32.32
C THR A 96 16.68 3.08 -31.16
N VAL A 97 15.39 3.28 -30.84
CA VAL A 97 14.95 4.28 -29.86
C VAL A 97 14.43 3.65 -28.58
N VAL A 98 13.52 2.68 -28.67
CA VAL A 98 12.77 2.17 -27.49
C VAL A 98 13.55 1.13 -26.70
N ARG A 99 14.24 0.20 -27.39
CA ARG A 99 14.85 -0.97 -26.75
C ARG A 99 15.96 -0.60 -25.76
N GLY A 100 16.80 0.40 -26.08
CA GLY A 100 17.91 0.83 -25.22
C GLY A 100 17.46 1.31 -23.84
N PRO A 101 16.61 2.37 -23.76
CA PRO A 101 16.03 2.87 -22.52
C PRO A 101 15.28 1.78 -21.74
N LEU A 102 14.47 0.97 -22.42
CA LEU A 102 13.71 -0.11 -21.78
C LEU A 102 14.61 -1.16 -21.13
N VAL A 103 15.68 -1.59 -21.79
CA VAL A 103 16.65 -2.53 -21.19
C VAL A 103 17.32 -1.91 -19.97
N SER A 104 17.76 -0.65 -20.08
CA SER A 104 18.37 0.07 -18.94
C SER A 104 17.41 0.20 -17.76
N TRP A 105 16.12 0.46 -18.02
CA TRP A 105 15.11 0.56 -16.98
C TRP A 105 14.85 -0.78 -16.31
N VAL A 106 14.73 -1.86 -17.09
CA VAL A 106 14.56 -3.23 -16.56
C VAL A 106 15.75 -3.61 -15.67
N ASP A 107 16.98 -3.33 -16.12
CA ASP A 107 18.19 -3.62 -15.36
C ASP A 107 18.25 -2.80 -14.06
N ALA A 108 17.79 -1.54 -14.08
CA ALA A 108 17.66 -0.73 -12.87
C ALA A 108 16.61 -1.29 -11.88
N MET A 109 15.45 -1.74 -12.35
CA MET A 109 14.42 -2.37 -11.50
C MET A 109 14.93 -3.69 -10.89
N SER A 110 15.59 -4.52 -11.70
CA SER A 110 16.20 -5.76 -11.26
C SER A 110 17.30 -5.53 -10.21
N ALA A 111 18.18 -4.54 -10.42
CA ALA A 111 19.20 -4.16 -9.44
C ALA A 111 18.59 -3.67 -8.13
N ALA A 112 17.49 -2.90 -8.20
CA ALA A 112 16.76 -2.41 -7.04
C ALA A 112 15.86 -3.48 -6.37
N LYS A 113 15.79 -4.70 -6.92
CA LYS A 113 14.89 -5.79 -6.47
C LYS A 113 13.42 -5.34 -6.42
N VAL A 114 12.99 -4.64 -7.46
CA VAL A 114 11.61 -4.20 -7.68
C VAL A 114 11.00 -5.05 -8.79
N GLU A 115 9.80 -5.58 -8.56
CA GLU A 115 9.11 -6.32 -9.61
C GLU A 115 8.58 -5.38 -10.68
N TRP A 116 8.57 -5.84 -11.93
CA TRP A 116 8.23 -5.00 -13.06
C TRP A 116 7.33 -5.71 -14.07
N LEU A 117 6.56 -4.91 -14.80
CA LEU A 117 5.75 -5.33 -15.94
C LEU A 117 5.96 -4.34 -17.09
N VAL A 118 6.00 -4.84 -18.32
CA VAL A 118 6.05 -4.04 -19.54
C VAL A 118 4.69 -4.11 -20.21
N LEU A 119 4.11 -2.96 -20.53
CA LEU A 119 2.82 -2.86 -21.21
C LEU A 119 3.02 -2.17 -22.56
N TYR A 120 2.83 -2.93 -23.63
CA TYR A 120 2.88 -2.43 -25.00
C TYR A 120 1.52 -1.85 -25.41
N VAL A 121 1.54 -0.61 -25.89
CA VAL A 121 0.35 0.20 -26.19
C VAL A 121 0.51 0.84 -27.57
N PRO A 122 0.17 0.12 -28.66
CA PRO A 122 0.16 0.70 -29.99
C PRO A 122 -1.01 1.68 -30.12
N LEU A 123 -0.74 2.85 -30.71
CA LEU A 123 -1.77 3.86 -31.02
C LEU A 123 -2.51 3.54 -32.33
N GLY A 124 -1.97 2.63 -33.14
CA GLY A 124 -2.65 2.19 -34.36
C GLY A 124 -2.51 3.20 -35.50
N THR A 125 -1.44 4.02 -35.51
CA THR A 125 -1.25 5.10 -36.49
C THR A 125 -0.94 4.60 -37.90
N ARG A 126 -0.48 3.34 -38.04
CA ARG A 126 -0.23 2.72 -39.34
C ARG A 126 -1.52 2.26 -40.04
N PRO A 127 -1.56 2.31 -41.38
CA PRO A 127 -2.69 1.82 -42.15
C PRO A 127 -3.00 0.36 -41.80
N LYS A 128 -4.31 0.07 -41.67
CA LYS A 128 -4.83 -1.28 -41.43
C LYS A 128 -4.51 -2.20 -42.61
N ALA A 129 -4.38 -3.49 -42.34
CA ALA A 129 -4.19 -4.50 -43.37
C ALA A 129 -5.50 -4.73 -44.15
N ALA A 130 -5.41 -5.48 -45.27
CA ALA A 130 -6.59 -5.90 -46.04
C ALA A 130 -7.62 -6.57 -45.11
N GLY A 131 -8.90 -6.21 -45.27
CA GLY A 131 -9.98 -6.73 -44.41
C GLY A 131 -10.14 -6.02 -43.05
N ASN A 132 -9.67 -4.77 -42.91
CA ASN A 132 -9.81 -3.95 -41.69
C ASN A 132 -9.09 -4.54 -40.45
N ALA A 133 -8.13 -5.45 -40.67
CA ALA A 133 -7.35 -6.10 -39.63
C ALA A 133 -6.21 -5.21 -39.10
N PRO A 134 -5.80 -5.35 -37.83
CA PRO A 134 -4.65 -4.64 -37.27
C PRO A 134 -3.39 -4.89 -38.11
N ASN A 135 -2.55 -3.86 -38.25
CA ASN A 135 -1.31 -3.97 -39.00
C ASN A 135 -0.41 -5.08 -38.38
N PRO A 136 0.09 -6.06 -39.16
CA PRO A 136 0.88 -7.18 -38.64
C PRO A 136 2.18 -6.74 -37.96
N VAL A 137 2.66 -5.52 -38.22
CA VAL A 137 3.82 -4.92 -37.54
C VAL A 137 3.63 -4.90 -36.01
N TYR A 138 2.44 -4.58 -35.50
CA TYR A 138 2.23 -4.50 -34.05
C TYR A 138 2.36 -5.87 -33.37
N ARG A 139 1.94 -6.95 -34.04
CA ARG A 139 2.16 -8.33 -33.55
C ARG A 139 3.65 -8.66 -33.53
N LYS A 140 4.38 -8.33 -34.61
CA LYS A 140 5.83 -8.57 -34.69
C LYS A 140 6.61 -7.82 -33.60
N ILE A 141 6.26 -6.57 -33.31
CA ILE A 141 6.87 -5.79 -32.22
C ILE A 141 6.58 -6.45 -30.86
N PHE A 142 5.32 -6.84 -30.62
CA PHE A 142 4.94 -7.50 -29.37
C PHE A 142 5.67 -8.83 -29.16
N GLU A 143 5.76 -9.68 -30.20
CA GLU A 143 6.52 -10.93 -30.14
C GLU A 143 8.01 -10.68 -29.89
N ARG A 144 8.57 -9.62 -30.49
CA ARG A 144 9.96 -9.23 -30.28
C ARG A 144 10.20 -8.76 -28.84
N LEU A 145 9.33 -7.91 -28.30
CA LEU A 145 9.37 -7.48 -26.89
C LEU A 145 9.35 -8.70 -25.96
N ARG A 146 8.41 -9.63 -26.15
CA ARG A 146 8.36 -10.88 -25.38
C ARG A 146 9.68 -11.64 -25.43
N ALA A 147 10.25 -11.82 -26.64
CA ALA A 147 11.51 -12.53 -26.81
C ALA A 147 12.70 -11.83 -26.11
N ASP A 148 12.78 -10.50 -26.20
CA ASP A 148 13.86 -9.73 -25.58
C ASP A 148 13.82 -9.76 -24.04
N PHE A 149 12.63 -10.00 -23.43
CA PHE A 149 12.43 -9.95 -21.97
C PHE A 149 11.99 -11.27 -21.31
N ALA A 150 11.83 -12.36 -22.06
CA ALA A 150 11.37 -13.66 -21.54
C ALA A 150 12.27 -14.25 -20.43
N HIS A 151 13.58 -14.02 -20.49
CA HIS A 151 14.58 -14.67 -19.62
C HIS A 151 15.15 -13.75 -18.53
N ARG A 152 14.62 -12.53 -18.36
CA ARG A 152 15.18 -11.54 -17.39
C ARG A 152 14.71 -11.73 -15.95
N LYS A 153 14.01 -12.82 -15.61
CA LYS A 153 13.70 -13.16 -14.22
C LYS A 153 14.83 -14.02 -13.62
N GLY A 154 15.39 -13.57 -12.49
CA GLY A 154 16.23 -14.42 -11.65
C GLY A 154 15.40 -15.53 -11.00
N ALA A 155 15.91 -16.75 -10.98
CA ALA A 155 15.24 -17.99 -10.54
C ALA A 155 14.87 -18.06 -9.03
N ILE A 156 14.82 -16.95 -8.31
CA ILE A 156 14.98 -16.97 -6.85
C ILE A 156 13.73 -17.47 -6.11
N MET A 157 12.52 -17.35 -6.67
CA MET A 157 11.35 -18.10 -6.20
C MET A 157 10.33 -18.25 -7.33
N ALA A 158 10.37 -19.37 -8.05
CA ALA A 158 9.29 -19.78 -8.93
C ALA A 158 8.14 -20.36 -8.08
N SER A 159 7.35 -19.52 -7.42
CA SER A 159 6.14 -19.96 -6.73
C SER A 159 5.01 -20.19 -7.74
N THR A 160 4.49 -21.43 -7.75
CA THR A 160 3.10 -21.89 -7.99
C THR A 160 2.24 -21.35 -9.16
N GLY A 161 2.65 -20.31 -9.88
CA GLY A 161 2.00 -19.82 -11.09
C GLY A 161 2.50 -20.57 -12.33
N GLY A 162 1.59 -20.96 -13.22
CA GLY A 162 1.96 -21.60 -14.48
C GLY A 162 2.93 -20.74 -15.31
N LEU A 163 3.73 -21.37 -16.16
CA LEU A 163 4.74 -20.72 -17.02
C LEU A 163 4.22 -19.48 -17.78
N ALA A 164 2.94 -19.45 -18.14
CA ALA A 164 2.31 -18.31 -18.83
C ALA A 164 2.22 -17.02 -17.97
N LEU A 165 2.14 -17.15 -16.65
CA LEU A 165 2.03 -16.00 -15.73
C LEU A 165 3.39 -15.40 -15.37
N GLN A 166 4.48 -16.05 -15.79
CA GLN A 166 5.84 -15.50 -15.71
C GLN A 166 6.12 -14.50 -16.83
N GLU A 167 5.28 -14.44 -17.88
CA GLU A 167 5.46 -13.50 -18.98
C GLU A 167 5.24 -12.05 -18.50
N ARG A 168 6.29 -11.23 -18.54
CA ARG A 168 6.28 -9.85 -18.02
C ARG A 168 5.83 -8.80 -19.04
N VAL A 169 5.38 -9.20 -20.24
CA VAL A 169 5.04 -8.27 -21.34
C VAL A 169 3.58 -8.42 -21.76
N CYS A 170 2.75 -7.40 -21.49
CA CYS A 170 1.34 -7.30 -21.89
C CYS A 170 1.16 -6.45 -23.14
N LYS A 171 0.01 -6.57 -23.80
CA LYS A 171 -0.43 -5.66 -24.87
C LYS A 171 -1.85 -5.17 -24.61
N ILE A 172 -2.08 -3.87 -24.78
CA ILE A 172 -3.42 -3.27 -24.87
C ILE A 172 -3.50 -2.42 -26.13
N ASP A 173 -4.42 -2.76 -27.02
CA ASP A 173 -4.73 -1.96 -28.20
C ASP A 173 -5.64 -0.77 -27.80
N THR A 174 -5.22 0.48 -28.07
CA THR A 174 -5.97 1.69 -27.63
C THR A 174 -7.18 2.03 -28.50
N LEU A 175 -7.29 1.43 -29.68
CA LEU A 175 -8.42 1.64 -30.55
C LEU A 175 -9.60 0.82 -30.03
N GLU A 176 -10.48 1.45 -29.25
CA GLU A 176 -11.82 0.94 -29.02
C GLU A 176 -12.46 0.70 -30.38
N GLY A 177 -12.59 -0.57 -30.76
CA GLY A 177 -13.25 -0.98 -31.98
C GLY A 177 -14.74 -0.71 -31.85
N ALA A 178 -15.15 0.53 -32.06
CA ALA A 178 -16.55 0.84 -32.33
C ALA A 178 -16.99 -0.08 -33.49
N SER A 179 -18.07 -0.83 -33.25
CA SER A 179 -18.93 -1.50 -34.23
C SER A 179 -18.83 -3.02 -34.44
N VAL A 180 -17.94 -3.80 -33.78
CA VAL A 180 -17.97 -5.28 -33.92
C VAL A 180 -17.86 -6.00 -32.58
N VAL A 181 -18.88 -6.80 -32.23
CA VAL A 181 -18.98 -7.58 -30.97
C VAL A 181 -17.70 -8.38 -30.66
N GLY A 182 -17.02 -8.91 -31.68
CA GLY A 182 -15.77 -9.68 -31.51
C GLY A 182 -14.55 -8.84 -31.12
N GLN A 183 -14.47 -7.56 -31.49
CA GLN A 183 -13.33 -6.69 -31.13
C GLN A 183 -13.42 -6.20 -29.68
N GLN A 184 -14.64 -5.97 -29.17
CA GLN A 184 -14.86 -5.64 -27.76
C GLN A 184 -14.43 -6.79 -26.84
N GLN A 185 -14.75 -8.04 -27.22
CA GLN A 185 -14.36 -9.22 -26.45
C GLN A 185 -12.83 -9.41 -26.39
N GLN A 186 -12.12 -9.11 -27.47
CA GLN A 186 -10.64 -9.16 -27.49
C GLN A 186 -10.01 -8.05 -26.64
N HIS A 187 -10.60 -6.85 -26.63
CA HIS A 187 -10.13 -5.77 -25.77
C HIS A 187 -10.34 -6.12 -24.29
N GLU A 188 -11.49 -6.66 -23.91
CA GLU A 188 -11.73 -7.11 -22.53
C GLU A 188 -10.81 -8.27 -22.10
N SER A 189 -10.45 -9.17 -23.01
CA SER A 189 -9.50 -10.23 -22.69
C SER A 189 -8.09 -9.70 -22.45
N GLN A 190 -7.64 -8.68 -23.20
CA GLN A 190 -6.36 -7.98 -22.96
C GLN A 190 -6.34 -7.30 -21.58
N TRP A 191 -7.43 -6.64 -21.18
CA TRP A 191 -7.55 -6.05 -19.84
C TRP A 191 -7.53 -7.13 -18.76
N THR A 192 -8.26 -8.22 -18.95
CA THR A 192 -8.28 -9.35 -18.02
C THR A 192 -6.87 -9.93 -17.83
N GLU A 193 -6.14 -10.10 -18.93
CA GLU A 193 -4.75 -10.55 -18.91
C GLU A 193 -3.82 -9.55 -18.17
N LEU A 194 -3.92 -8.25 -18.46
CA LEU A 194 -3.16 -7.22 -17.74
C LEU A 194 -3.42 -7.28 -16.24
N LEU A 195 -4.69 -7.30 -15.82
CA LEU A 195 -5.05 -7.34 -14.39
C LEU A 195 -4.55 -8.62 -13.72
N LEU A 196 -4.62 -9.76 -14.41
CA LEU A 196 -4.10 -11.03 -13.91
C LEU A 196 -2.59 -10.95 -13.71
N ARG A 197 -1.84 -10.42 -14.68
CA ARG A 197 -0.39 -10.31 -14.56
C ARG A 197 0.05 -9.23 -13.57
N LEU A 198 -0.73 -8.17 -13.43
CA LEU A 198 -0.52 -7.15 -12.40
C LEU A 198 -0.69 -7.75 -10.99
N LYS A 199 -1.75 -8.56 -10.77
CA LYS A 199 -1.90 -9.32 -9.51
C LYS A 199 -0.66 -10.17 -9.24
N HIS A 200 -0.23 -10.97 -10.21
CA HIS A 200 0.95 -11.84 -10.03
C HIS A 200 2.23 -11.05 -9.74
N CYS A 201 2.49 -9.96 -10.49
CA CYS A 201 3.65 -9.10 -10.29
C CYS A 201 3.67 -8.51 -8.87
N ILE A 202 2.53 -8.00 -8.40
CA ILE A 202 2.39 -7.45 -7.04
C ILE A 202 2.58 -8.53 -5.98
N MET A 203 2.01 -9.73 -6.18
CA MET A 203 2.12 -10.83 -5.23
C MET A 203 3.54 -11.41 -5.16
N ASP A 204 4.24 -11.52 -6.29
CA ASP A 204 5.66 -11.89 -6.35
C ASP A 204 6.49 -10.89 -5.53
N ALA A 205 6.31 -9.58 -5.76
CA ALA A 205 7.01 -8.53 -5.03
C ALA A 205 6.76 -8.60 -3.54
N PHE A 206 5.49 -8.75 -3.16
CA PHE A 206 5.08 -8.89 -1.77
C PHE A 206 5.76 -10.08 -1.10
N GLN A 207 5.72 -11.25 -1.72
CA GLN A 207 6.31 -12.47 -1.16
C GLN A 207 7.83 -12.34 -0.98
N ILE A 208 8.53 -11.77 -1.97
CA ILE A 208 9.97 -11.51 -1.88
C ILE A 208 10.29 -10.56 -0.72
N LYS A 209 9.51 -9.49 -0.54
CA LYS A 209 9.72 -8.53 0.56
C LYS A 209 9.41 -9.13 1.93
N CYS A 210 8.34 -9.90 2.05
CA CYS A 210 8.03 -10.63 3.29
C CYS A 210 9.19 -11.56 3.67
N PHE A 211 9.68 -12.37 2.72
CA PHE A 211 10.83 -13.24 2.95
C PHE A 211 12.09 -12.46 3.38
N GLN A 212 12.38 -11.32 2.74
CA GLN A 212 13.52 -10.48 3.10
C GLN A 212 13.44 -9.95 4.54
N TYR A 213 12.27 -9.46 4.97
CA TYR A 213 12.09 -8.97 6.33
C TYR A 213 12.08 -10.09 7.37
N GLU A 214 11.44 -11.22 7.08
CA GLU A 214 11.46 -12.39 7.96
C GLU A 214 12.88 -12.95 8.15
N GLU A 215 13.67 -13.00 7.08
CA GLU A 215 15.07 -13.43 7.15
C GLU A 215 15.93 -12.43 7.94
N GLN A 216 15.72 -11.12 7.76
CA GLN A 216 16.36 -10.09 8.57
C GLN A 216 16.02 -10.26 10.06
N LEU A 217 14.75 -10.50 10.38
CA LEU A 217 14.31 -10.76 11.75
C LEU A 217 14.96 -12.01 12.32
N ARG A 218 15.04 -13.10 11.56
CA ARG A 218 15.70 -14.35 11.98
C ARG A 218 17.17 -14.12 12.33
N VAL A 219 17.89 -13.37 11.49
CA VAL A 219 19.32 -13.07 11.72
C VAL A 219 19.51 -12.15 12.93
N LEU A 220 18.64 -11.16 13.13
CA LEU A 220 18.69 -10.25 14.27
C LEU A 220 18.33 -10.97 15.58
N ASP A 221 17.30 -11.82 15.57
CA ASP A 221 16.84 -12.56 16.74
C ASP A 221 17.86 -13.64 17.16
N ALA A 222 18.56 -14.27 16.22
CA ALA A 222 19.65 -15.20 16.52
C ALA A 222 20.82 -14.55 17.30
N ARG A 223 20.93 -13.21 17.24
CA ARG A 223 21.94 -12.42 17.96
C ARG A 223 21.38 -11.73 19.21
N ARG A 224 20.13 -12.00 19.60
CA ARG A 224 19.46 -11.32 20.71
C ARG A 224 20.23 -11.37 22.03
N ASN A 225 20.84 -12.52 22.34
CA ASN A 225 21.62 -12.71 23.57
C ASN A 225 23.08 -12.24 23.43
N ALA A 226 23.50 -11.72 22.27
CA ALA A 226 24.86 -11.25 22.05
C ALA A 226 25.00 -9.77 22.46
N PRO A 227 26.16 -9.36 23.02
CA PRO A 227 26.42 -7.96 23.29
C PRO A 227 26.40 -7.16 21.98
N GLY A 228 25.68 -6.03 21.97
CA GLY A 228 25.52 -5.19 20.77
C GLY A 228 24.35 -5.57 19.87
N TRP A 229 23.35 -6.31 20.37
CA TRP A 229 22.08 -6.50 19.67
C TRP A 229 21.38 -5.15 19.40
N ASP A 230 20.97 -4.94 18.14
CA ASP A 230 20.32 -3.71 17.68
C ASP A 230 18.80 -3.90 17.64
N PHE A 231 18.13 -3.56 18.75
CA PHE A 231 16.68 -3.61 18.82
C PHE A 231 16.02 -2.62 17.86
N GLY A 232 16.61 -1.45 17.61
CA GLY A 232 16.11 -0.48 16.63
C GLY A 232 16.01 -1.09 15.24
N ALA A 233 17.05 -1.79 14.78
CA ALA A 233 17.02 -2.54 13.53
C ALA A 233 15.96 -3.65 13.53
N PHE A 234 15.83 -4.41 14.63
CA PHE A 234 14.81 -5.44 14.78
C PHE A 234 13.39 -4.86 14.70
N PHE A 235 13.15 -3.78 15.45
CA PHE A 235 11.88 -3.06 15.50
C PHE A 235 11.49 -2.58 14.10
N LEU A 236 12.41 -1.93 13.38
CA LEU A 236 12.17 -1.45 12.03
C LEU A 236 11.84 -2.57 11.06
N ALA A 237 12.56 -3.70 11.10
CA ALA A 237 12.30 -4.84 10.25
C ALA A 237 10.90 -5.42 10.52
N LYS A 238 10.53 -5.58 11.80
CA LYS A 238 9.23 -6.12 12.22
C LYS A 238 8.09 -5.18 11.86
N GLU A 239 8.28 -3.89 12.07
CA GLU A 239 7.30 -2.87 11.68
C GLU A 239 7.10 -2.83 10.16
N ARG A 240 8.19 -2.80 9.37
CA ARG A 240 8.09 -2.77 7.91
C ARG A 240 7.36 -4.00 7.37
N LEU A 241 7.53 -5.16 8.01
CA LEU A 241 6.74 -6.36 7.70
C LEU A 241 5.24 -6.13 8.00
N ALA A 242 4.89 -5.62 9.18
CA ALA A 242 3.51 -5.31 9.54
C ALA A 242 2.85 -4.30 8.59
N LEU A 243 3.56 -3.22 8.25
CA LEU A 243 3.10 -2.21 7.30
C LEU A 243 2.88 -2.78 5.90
N MET A 244 3.66 -3.80 5.51
CA MET A 244 3.49 -4.46 4.23
C MET A 244 2.20 -5.29 4.19
N TYR A 245 1.92 -6.08 5.23
CA TYR A 245 0.62 -6.74 5.36
C TYR A 245 -0.55 -5.74 5.39
N GLN A 246 -0.37 -4.59 6.03
CA GLN A 246 -1.38 -3.52 6.03
C GLN A 246 -1.63 -2.96 4.62
N GLN A 247 -0.57 -2.69 3.84
CA GLN A 247 -0.66 -2.21 2.46
C GLN A 247 -1.32 -3.21 1.50
N MET A 248 -1.17 -4.52 1.78
CA MET A 248 -1.83 -5.59 1.02
C MET A 248 -3.26 -5.89 1.49
N TYR A 249 -3.81 -5.08 2.40
CA TYR A 249 -5.14 -5.28 2.97
C TYR A 249 -5.29 -6.63 3.72
N LEU A 250 -4.19 -7.14 4.29
CA LEU A 250 -4.17 -8.32 5.16
C LEU A 250 -4.10 -7.85 6.63
N GLN A 251 -5.15 -7.18 7.10
CA GLN A 251 -5.08 -6.46 8.36
C GLN A 251 -4.97 -7.38 9.59
N ASP A 252 -5.53 -8.59 9.54
CA ASP A 252 -5.39 -9.60 10.62
C ASP A 252 -3.93 -10.03 10.83
N ASP A 253 -3.15 -10.12 9.75
CA ASP A 253 -1.73 -10.46 9.82
C ASP A 253 -0.90 -9.22 10.25
N ALA A 254 -1.29 -8.04 9.78
CA ALA A 254 -0.67 -6.78 10.19
C ALA A 254 -0.80 -6.53 11.70
N ILE A 255 -2.01 -6.67 12.27
CA ILE A 255 -2.22 -6.46 13.70
C ILE A 255 -1.47 -7.50 14.54
N ARG A 256 -1.40 -8.76 14.08
CA ARG A 256 -0.64 -9.81 14.77
C ARG A 256 0.85 -9.46 14.87
N HIS A 257 1.45 -8.98 13.78
CA HIS A 257 2.86 -8.56 13.82
C HIS A 257 3.11 -7.36 14.72
N LEU A 258 2.17 -6.41 14.80
CA LEU A 258 2.25 -5.28 15.74
C LEU A 258 2.13 -5.76 17.19
N ASP A 259 1.25 -6.71 17.47
CA ASP A 259 1.07 -7.29 18.81
C ASP A 259 2.29 -8.09 19.25
N GLU A 260 2.89 -8.86 18.33
CA GLU A 260 4.16 -9.55 18.56
C GLU A 260 5.28 -8.55 18.86
N LEU A 261 5.35 -7.44 18.11
CA LEU A 261 6.35 -6.40 18.32
C LEU A 261 6.21 -5.74 19.70
N ASP A 262 4.98 -5.40 20.08
CA ASP A 262 4.67 -4.81 21.38
C ASP A 262 4.99 -5.79 22.53
N ALA A 263 4.62 -7.07 22.38
CA ALA A 263 4.97 -8.10 23.35
C ALA A 263 6.48 -8.29 23.49
N ILE A 264 7.23 -8.28 22.39
CA ILE A 264 8.70 -8.37 22.42
C ILE A 264 9.28 -7.17 23.16
N PHE A 265 8.76 -5.96 22.89
CA PHE A 265 9.20 -4.74 23.54
C PHE A 265 8.95 -4.74 25.06
N ILE A 266 7.75 -5.14 25.50
CA ILE A 266 7.40 -5.25 26.92
C ILE A 266 8.32 -6.25 27.63
N ASN A 267 8.65 -7.36 26.97
CA ASN A 267 9.50 -8.43 27.51
C ASN A 267 11.01 -8.20 27.33
N LEU A 268 11.46 -7.02 26.90
CA LEU A 268 12.88 -6.69 26.89
C LEU A 268 13.46 -6.76 28.33
N ASN A 269 14.65 -7.34 28.46
CA ASN A 269 15.38 -7.46 29.71
C ASN A 269 15.78 -6.08 30.24
N LYS A 270 16.06 -5.95 31.55
CA LYS A 270 16.46 -4.67 32.15
C LYS A 270 17.69 -4.05 31.48
N THR A 271 18.70 -4.85 31.13
CA THR A 271 19.92 -4.41 30.43
C THR A 271 19.65 -4.00 28.97
N GLU A 272 18.70 -4.65 28.29
CA GLU A 272 18.26 -4.26 26.95
C GLU A 272 17.47 -2.94 27.01
N LYS A 273 16.63 -2.80 28.04
CA LYS A 273 15.90 -1.57 28.34
C LYS A 273 16.83 -0.44 28.75
N GLU A 274 17.95 -0.67 29.42
CA GLU A 274 18.92 0.37 29.81
C GLU A 274 19.50 1.14 28.61
N GLY A 275 19.58 0.52 27.42
CA GLY A 275 19.92 1.21 26.17
C GLY A 275 18.89 2.26 25.72
N PHE A 276 17.62 2.11 26.14
CA PHE A 276 16.49 3.00 25.84
C PHE A 276 16.05 3.85 27.06
N CYS A 277 16.29 3.33 28.27
CA CYS A 277 15.91 3.88 29.58
C CYS A 277 17.03 4.71 30.21
N GLY A 278 18.24 4.72 29.64
CA GLY A 278 19.37 5.50 30.11
C GLY A 278 19.18 6.99 29.87
N LYS A 279 18.33 7.66 30.69
CA LYS A 279 18.21 9.13 30.77
C LYS A 279 18.09 9.81 29.39
N SER A 280 17.31 9.21 28.47
CA SER A 280 17.22 9.72 27.10
C SER A 280 16.67 11.15 27.11
N LYS A 281 17.42 12.08 26.52
CA LYS A 281 17.03 13.48 26.30
C LYS A 281 15.82 13.64 25.36
N ASN A 282 15.28 12.52 24.84
CA ASN A 282 14.17 12.48 23.88
C ASN A 282 12.94 11.77 24.46
N SER A 283 12.74 11.86 25.78
CA SER A 283 11.44 11.55 26.40
C SER A 283 10.46 12.71 26.19
N PHE A 284 9.20 12.51 26.57
CA PHE A 284 8.20 13.56 26.44
C PHE A 284 8.55 14.80 27.26
N THR A 285 8.27 15.96 26.71
CA THR A 285 8.39 17.28 27.34
C THR A 285 7.03 17.95 27.43
N SER A 286 6.88 18.95 28.30
CA SER A 286 5.64 19.70 28.46
C SER A 286 5.13 20.33 27.17
N ASP A 287 6.03 20.65 26.23
CA ASP A 287 5.72 21.34 24.98
C ASP A 287 5.32 20.39 23.83
N ASP A 288 5.34 19.09 24.06
CA ASP A 288 5.09 18.12 23.00
C ASP A 288 3.67 18.22 22.43
N ARG A 289 3.57 17.91 21.13
CA ARG A 289 2.31 18.00 20.36
C ARG A 289 1.21 17.08 20.90
N ILE A 290 1.59 16.03 21.64
CA ILE A 290 0.64 15.11 22.27
C ILE A 290 -0.14 15.80 23.40
N PHE A 291 0.43 16.82 24.04
CA PHE A 291 -0.23 17.58 25.10
C PHE A 291 -0.87 18.88 24.59
N THR A 292 -0.33 19.45 23.51
CA THR A 292 -0.74 20.78 23.02
C THR A 292 -1.68 20.76 21.80
N VAL A 293 -1.65 19.71 20.97
CA VAL A 293 -2.40 19.66 19.71
C VAL A 293 -3.40 18.50 19.67
N SER A 294 -2.93 17.26 19.79
CA SER A 294 -3.81 16.09 19.89
C SER A 294 -3.08 14.91 20.54
N PRO A 295 -3.73 14.17 21.45
CA PRO A 295 -3.08 13.09 22.20
C PRO A 295 -2.46 11.97 21.38
N LEU A 296 -2.95 11.75 20.15
CA LEU A 296 -2.47 10.71 19.24
C LEU A 296 -1.75 11.29 18.00
N ALA A 297 -1.40 12.58 18.04
CA ALA A 297 -0.71 13.35 17.01
C ALA A 297 0.79 13.04 16.88
N LEU A 298 1.17 11.76 16.91
CA LEU A 298 2.57 11.39 16.86
C LEU A 298 3.13 11.50 15.43
N ASN A 299 4.27 12.19 15.27
CA ASN A 299 5.03 12.16 14.02
C ASN A 299 5.71 10.80 13.86
N LEU A 300 5.05 9.90 13.13
CA LEU A 300 5.53 8.53 13.00
C LEU A 300 6.90 8.44 12.31
N TYR A 301 7.21 9.32 11.37
CA TYR A 301 8.48 9.27 10.65
C TYR A 301 9.65 9.66 11.56
N GLU A 302 9.52 10.78 12.28
CA GLU A 302 10.54 11.22 13.24
C GLU A 302 10.73 10.22 14.37
N THR A 303 9.63 9.70 14.93
CA THR A 303 9.71 8.67 15.97
C THR A 303 10.38 7.41 15.44
N GLN A 304 10.09 6.98 14.21
CA GLN A 304 10.75 5.84 13.59
C GLN A 304 12.28 6.04 13.48
N LEU A 305 12.75 7.24 13.13
CA LEU A 305 14.19 7.56 13.10
C LEU A 305 14.83 7.52 14.51
N LEU A 306 14.09 7.95 15.54
CA LEU A 306 14.54 7.84 16.93
C LEU A 306 14.64 6.39 17.39
N ILE A 307 13.69 5.54 16.98
CA ILE A 307 13.72 4.10 17.27
C ILE A 307 14.88 3.43 16.53
N ALA A 308 15.06 3.74 15.24
CA ALA A 308 16.15 3.23 14.41
C ALA A 308 17.54 3.51 14.99
N SER A 309 17.69 4.68 15.63
CA SER A 309 18.94 5.10 16.26
C SER A 309 19.07 4.68 17.73
N ASN A 310 18.14 3.87 18.24
CA ASN A 310 18.05 3.45 19.64
C ASN A 310 18.02 4.62 20.64
N ARG A 311 17.41 5.75 20.25
CA ARG A 311 17.30 6.96 21.09
C ARG A 311 15.91 7.24 21.62
N ALA A 312 14.88 6.56 21.10
CA ALA A 312 13.51 6.71 21.55
C ALA A 312 13.34 6.24 23.01
N SER A 313 12.57 6.99 23.80
CA SER A 313 12.22 6.55 25.16
C SER A 313 11.23 5.39 25.12
N ALA A 314 11.16 4.60 26.21
CA ALA A 314 10.22 3.49 26.29
C ALA A 314 8.76 3.94 26.12
N ARG A 315 8.38 5.06 26.76
CA ARG A 315 7.04 5.66 26.66
C ARG A 315 6.70 6.08 25.22
N LEU A 316 7.68 6.62 24.49
CA LEU A 316 7.53 7.01 23.09
C LEU A 316 7.29 5.80 22.18
N ILE A 317 8.01 4.70 22.41
CA ILE A 317 7.83 3.44 21.69
C ILE A 317 6.44 2.84 21.97
N SER A 318 6.01 2.80 23.23
CA SER A 318 4.68 2.31 23.63
C SER A 318 3.57 3.10 22.92
N LEU A 319 3.61 4.44 22.96
CA LEU A 319 2.63 5.28 22.28
C LEU A 319 2.65 5.08 20.77
N TYR A 320 3.83 4.89 20.18
CA TYR A 320 4.00 4.62 18.76
C TYR A 320 3.34 3.30 18.34
N CYS A 321 3.64 2.20 19.05
CA CYS A 321 3.03 0.89 18.82
C CYS A 321 1.51 0.96 18.96
N PHE A 322 1.02 1.59 20.02
CA PHE A 322 -0.41 1.80 20.24
C PHE A 322 -1.06 2.55 19.08
N CYS A 323 -0.47 3.66 18.63
CA CYS A 323 -0.94 4.44 17.49
C CYS A 323 -1.00 3.60 16.21
N ARG A 324 -0.02 2.71 15.97
CA ARG A 324 -0.04 1.78 14.83
C ARG A 324 -1.15 0.73 14.95
N GLN A 325 -1.37 0.15 16.14
CA GLN A 325 -2.40 -0.86 16.38
C GLN A 325 -3.81 -0.29 16.19
N ILE A 326 -4.15 0.84 16.82
CA ILE A 326 -5.49 1.43 16.71
C ILE A 326 -5.79 1.89 15.28
N ARG A 327 -4.77 2.34 14.54
CA ARG A 327 -4.89 2.65 13.10
C ARG A 327 -5.28 1.42 12.30
N THR A 328 -4.62 0.29 12.51
CA THR A 328 -4.93 -0.98 11.84
C THR A 328 -6.33 -1.48 12.21
N LEU A 329 -6.69 -1.45 13.50
CA LEU A 329 -8.02 -1.86 13.97
C LEU A 329 -9.14 -0.95 13.41
N TYR A 330 -8.85 0.34 13.28
CA TYR A 330 -9.76 1.29 12.64
C TYR A 330 -9.98 0.93 11.18
N LEU A 331 -8.92 0.59 10.43
CA LEU A 331 -9.03 0.12 9.03
C LEU A 331 -9.85 -1.17 8.94
N MET A 332 -9.59 -2.15 9.82
CA MET A 332 -10.35 -3.40 9.93
C MET A 332 -11.85 -3.17 10.19
N GLY A 333 -12.19 -2.08 10.89
CA GLY A 333 -13.55 -1.84 11.37
C GLY A 333 -13.90 -2.63 12.63
N SER A 334 -12.90 -3.17 13.31
CA SER A 334 -13.06 -3.87 14.59
C SER A 334 -13.07 -2.85 15.74
N PHE A 335 -14.12 -2.03 15.80
CA PHE A 335 -14.28 -1.04 16.87
C PHE A 335 -14.31 -1.62 18.28
N PRO A 336 -14.95 -2.78 18.55
CA PRO A 336 -14.93 -3.36 19.88
C PRO A 336 -13.50 -3.63 20.38
N GLN A 337 -12.65 -4.22 19.53
CA GLN A 337 -11.24 -4.46 19.87
C GLN A 337 -10.45 -3.16 19.99
N LEU A 338 -10.70 -2.18 19.11
CA LEU A 338 -10.09 -0.86 19.19
C LEU A 338 -10.38 -0.20 20.54
N LEU A 339 -11.64 -0.12 20.94
CA LEU A 339 -12.08 0.51 22.20
C LEU A 339 -11.53 -0.23 23.42
N GLN A 340 -11.52 -1.56 23.39
CA GLN A 340 -10.96 -2.38 24.47
C GLN A 340 -9.47 -2.08 24.66
N ARG A 341 -8.69 -2.08 23.57
CA ARG A 341 -7.25 -1.80 23.63
C ARG A 341 -6.94 -0.37 24.00
N ALA A 342 -7.71 0.59 23.48
CA ALA A 342 -7.58 1.99 23.84
C ALA A 342 -7.84 2.22 25.33
N THR A 343 -8.90 1.62 25.88
CA THR A 343 -9.21 1.74 27.31
C THR A 343 -8.08 1.21 28.19
N ALA A 344 -7.55 0.02 27.86
CA ALA A 344 -6.44 -0.57 28.60
C ALA A 344 -5.17 0.28 28.50
N PHE A 345 -4.77 0.67 27.28
CA PHE A 345 -3.56 1.44 27.05
C PHE A 345 -3.61 2.83 27.69
N ILE A 346 -4.71 3.57 27.51
CA ILE A 346 -4.86 4.94 28.07
C ILE A 346 -4.75 4.90 29.60
N ALA A 347 -5.34 3.89 30.25
CA ALA A 347 -5.25 3.74 31.70
C ALA A 347 -3.80 3.49 32.16
N THR A 348 -3.08 2.58 31.50
CA THR A 348 -1.67 2.30 31.82
C THR A 348 -0.77 3.50 31.53
N PHE A 349 -0.94 4.14 30.38
CA PHE A 349 -0.10 5.27 29.96
C PHE A 349 -0.34 6.52 30.81
N LEU A 350 -1.57 6.73 31.33
CA LEU A 350 -1.84 7.80 32.29
C LEU A 350 -0.96 7.68 33.53
N VAL A 351 -0.83 6.47 34.10
CA VAL A 351 0.06 6.23 35.26
C VAL A 351 1.51 6.56 34.91
N GLU A 352 1.99 6.17 33.73
CA GLU A 352 3.35 6.50 33.26
C GLU A 352 3.58 8.02 33.11
N LEU A 353 2.54 8.80 32.78
CA LEU A 353 2.61 10.26 32.67
C LEU A 353 2.53 10.95 34.05
N GLU A 354 1.76 10.38 34.98
CA GLU A 354 1.72 10.85 36.38
C GLU A 354 3.08 10.69 37.06
N GLU A 355 3.80 9.60 36.78
CA GLU A 355 5.20 9.42 37.23
C GLU A 355 6.11 10.55 36.72
N MET A 356 5.98 10.95 35.46
CA MET A 356 6.75 12.07 34.89
C MET A 356 6.40 13.43 35.53
N THR A 357 5.17 13.56 36.03
CA THR A 357 4.75 14.73 36.81
C THR A 357 5.44 14.74 38.17
N ALA A 358 5.55 13.59 38.84
CA ALA A 358 6.30 13.46 40.10
C ALA A 358 7.80 13.77 39.92
N GLU A 359 8.35 13.51 38.73
CA GLU A 359 9.72 13.87 38.34
C GLU A 359 9.87 15.36 37.96
N ASN A 360 8.81 16.18 38.02
CA ASN A 360 8.75 17.58 37.59
C ASN A 360 9.07 17.80 36.10
N VAL A 361 8.83 16.80 35.24
CA VAL A 361 9.01 16.92 33.78
C VAL A 361 7.75 17.46 33.10
N LEU A 362 6.57 17.09 33.61
CA LEU A 362 5.27 17.50 33.08
C LEU A 362 4.51 18.36 34.11
N GLU A 363 3.59 19.18 33.61
CA GLU A 363 2.66 19.92 34.47
C GLU A 363 1.56 19.01 35.01
N TRP A 364 1.09 19.27 36.23
CA TRP A 364 0.15 18.40 36.94
C TRP A 364 -1.15 18.08 36.20
N HIS A 365 -1.60 18.96 35.29
CA HIS A 365 -2.83 18.75 34.53
C HIS A 365 -2.62 18.02 33.19
N GLN A 366 -1.39 17.95 32.67
CA GLN A 366 -1.10 17.39 31.35
C GLN A 366 -1.46 15.91 31.19
N PRO A 367 -1.19 15.01 32.16
CA PRO A 367 -1.60 13.61 32.06
C PRO A 367 -3.12 13.44 31.90
N PHE A 368 -3.90 14.18 32.68
CA PHE A 368 -5.36 14.12 32.64
C PHE A 368 -5.92 14.71 31.34
N MET A 369 -5.37 15.84 30.88
CA MET A 369 -5.75 16.43 29.59
C MET A 369 -5.49 15.46 28.44
N TRP A 370 -4.32 14.80 28.44
CA TRP A 370 -3.97 13.78 27.44
C TRP A 370 -4.97 12.62 27.46
N ALA A 371 -5.26 12.05 28.63
CA ALA A 371 -6.14 10.89 28.75
C ALA A 371 -7.57 11.20 28.28
N VAL A 372 -8.13 12.33 28.69
CA VAL A 372 -9.47 12.77 28.25
C VAL A 372 -9.49 13.00 26.74
N GLY A 373 -8.49 13.70 26.20
CA GLY A 373 -8.41 13.95 24.76
C GLY A 373 -8.23 12.67 23.94
N ALA A 374 -7.45 11.69 24.42
CA ALA A 374 -7.25 10.41 23.75
C ALA A 374 -8.56 9.61 23.69
N CYS A 375 -9.32 9.58 24.78
CA CYS A 375 -10.65 8.97 24.83
C CYS A 375 -11.63 9.63 23.83
N LEU A 376 -11.65 10.96 23.77
CA LEU A 376 -12.49 11.71 22.82
C LEU A 376 -12.10 11.42 21.37
N GLU A 377 -10.81 11.40 21.07
CA GLU A 377 -10.29 11.15 19.72
C GLU A 377 -10.65 9.73 19.23
N VAL A 378 -10.51 8.74 20.11
CA VAL A 378 -10.88 7.33 19.84
C VAL A 378 -12.39 7.17 19.64
N THR A 379 -13.22 7.76 20.50
CA THR A 379 -14.70 7.64 20.42
C THR A 379 -15.31 8.41 19.26
N ALA A 380 -14.73 9.56 18.88
CA ALA A 380 -15.15 10.32 17.70
C ALA A 380 -14.97 9.52 16.39
N SER A 381 -13.99 8.61 16.34
CA SER A 381 -13.71 7.79 15.17
C SER A 381 -14.81 6.75 14.86
N ASP A 382 -15.43 6.15 15.88
CA ASP A 382 -16.53 5.18 15.74
C ASP A 382 -17.79 5.86 15.16
N SER A 383 -18.16 7.02 15.73
CA SER A 383 -19.35 7.77 15.31
C SER A 383 -19.29 8.22 13.84
N ARG A 384 -18.10 8.53 13.33
CA ARG A 384 -17.90 8.98 11.94
C ARG A 384 -18.00 7.85 10.92
N ARG A 385 -17.46 6.65 11.20
CA ARG A 385 -17.59 5.52 10.25
C ARG A 385 -19.05 5.09 10.09
N ARG A 386 -19.86 5.14 11.15
CA ARG A 386 -21.32 4.89 11.06
C ARG A 386 -22.00 5.85 10.08
N ASN A 387 -21.71 7.15 10.17
CA ASN A 387 -22.21 8.15 9.23
C ASN A 387 -21.70 7.91 7.80
N VAL A 388 -20.43 7.55 7.65
CA VAL A 388 -19.83 7.23 6.35
C VAL A 388 -20.46 5.97 5.74
N THR A 389 -20.71 4.90 6.51
CA THR A 389 -21.42 3.70 6.05
C THR A 389 -22.89 3.96 5.67
N CYS A 390 -23.55 4.91 6.33
CA CYS A 390 -24.89 5.36 5.93
C CYS A 390 -24.84 6.14 4.61
N THR A 391 -23.80 6.96 4.39
CA THR A 391 -23.59 7.64 3.10
C THR A 391 -23.16 6.70 1.98
N TRP A 392 -22.38 5.63 2.24
CA TRP A 392 -22.04 4.65 1.21
C TRP A 392 -23.26 3.82 0.76
N ARG A 393 -24.25 3.60 1.64
CA ARG A 393 -25.53 2.98 1.25
C ARG A 393 -26.43 3.92 0.44
N SER A 394 -26.32 5.24 0.61
CA SER A 394 -27.10 6.23 -0.15
C SER A 394 -26.36 6.81 -1.38
N ALA A 395 -25.04 6.62 -1.48
CA ALA A 395 -24.18 7.07 -2.56
C ALA A 395 -23.88 5.96 -3.60
N ILE A 396 -24.81 5.03 -3.80
CA ILE A 396 -24.98 4.48 -5.16
C ILE A 396 -25.51 5.66 -5.98
N PRO A 397 -24.84 6.10 -7.06
CA PRO A 397 -25.33 7.22 -7.84
C PRO A 397 -26.72 6.86 -8.39
N ARG A 398 -27.76 7.49 -7.83
CA ARG A 398 -29.11 7.55 -8.41
C ARG A 398 -29.12 8.12 -9.84
N ALA A 399 -27.97 8.64 -10.31
CA ALA A 399 -27.77 9.10 -11.67
C ALA A 399 -27.82 7.98 -12.74
N ALA A 400 -27.70 6.69 -12.38
CA ALA A 400 -27.82 5.58 -13.34
C ALA A 400 -29.25 5.08 -13.58
N LEU A 401 -30.24 5.52 -12.78
CA LEU A 401 -31.65 5.10 -12.91
C LEU A 401 -32.52 6.12 -13.67
N ALA A 402 -32.01 7.31 -14.00
CA ALA A 402 -32.76 8.34 -14.73
C ALA A 402 -32.65 8.23 -16.26
N GLN A 403 -31.69 7.46 -16.79
CA GLN A 403 -31.52 7.31 -18.25
C GLN A 403 -32.23 6.07 -18.84
N SER A 404 -32.63 5.08 -18.03
CA SER A 404 -33.42 3.93 -18.53
C SER A 404 -34.93 4.20 -18.60
N VAL A 405 -35.43 5.26 -17.94
CA VAL A 405 -36.86 5.60 -17.98
C VAL A 405 -37.21 6.40 -19.25
N HIS A 406 -36.28 7.21 -19.78
CA HIS A 406 -36.53 7.98 -21.01
C HIS A 406 -36.36 7.20 -22.32
N GLN A 407 -35.71 6.03 -22.32
CA GLN A 407 -35.68 5.16 -23.51
C GLN A 407 -36.87 4.18 -23.57
N GLY A 408 -37.61 3.97 -22.48
CA GLY A 408 -38.81 3.12 -22.45
C GLY A 408 -40.09 3.81 -22.94
N GLU A 409 -40.12 5.15 -22.98
CA GLU A 409 -41.31 5.92 -23.36
C GLU A 409 -41.36 6.34 -24.84
N GLN A 410 -40.26 6.22 -25.58
CA GLN A 410 -40.23 6.51 -27.02
C GLN A 410 -40.59 5.32 -27.91
N VAL A 411 -40.58 4.08 -27.39
CA VAL A 411 -40.96 2.88 -28.15
C VAL A 411 -42.48 2.60 -28.13
N LYS A 412 -43.27 3.32 -27.32
CA LYS A 412 -44.74 3.19 -27.29
C LYS A 412 -45.51 4.21 -28.14
N LYS A 413 -44.84 4.98 -29.01
CA LYS A 413 -45.50 5.90 -29.97
C LYS A 413 -45.26 5.54 -31.44
N GLN A 414 -44.71 4.37 -31.73
CA GLN A 414 -44.66 3.78 -33.06
C GLN A 414 -44.99 2.28 -32.98
N CYS A 415 -46.23 2.00 -32.59
CA CYS A 415 -46.98 0.80 -32.96
C CYS A 415 -48.46 1.17 -32.97
#